data_AF-A0A0P0CPA3-F1
#
_entry.id   AF-A0A0P0CPA3-F1
#
_cell.length_a   1.000
_cell.length_b   1.000
_cell.length_c   1.000
_cell.angle_alpha   90.00
_cell.angle_beta   90.00
_cell.angle_gamma   90.00
#
_symmetry.space_group_name_H-M   'P 1'
#
loop_
_entity.id
_entity.type
_entity.pdbx_description
1 polymer ?
#
loop_
_entity_poly.entity_id
_entity_poly.type
_entity_poly.pdbx_seq_one_letter_code
_entity_poly.pdbx_strand_id
1 'polypeptide(L)'
;MVMILVDEVLHTVGRSIFFKTYDTVKDLYGMHINMGGTSLEPAFLHIFPYQKGKFVVVDQLEQYYGIDLKGRRVELPTEEEEAWRSVIIKSSVCNCRRTNTQAGCRYCGGQGSIRNSFGIKLISSLLY
;
A
#
# COMPACT_ATOMS: atom_id res chain seq x y z
N MET A 1 -14.61 -2.18 -4.83
CA MET A 1 -15.04 -1.06 -3.96
C MET A 1 -13.82 -0.57 -3.23
N VAL A 2 -13.57 0.74 -3.26
CA VAL A 2 -12.35 1.35 -2.69
C VAL A 2 -12.60 1.76 -1.24
N MET A 3 -11.68 1.39 -0.36
CA MET A 3 -11.68 1.82 1.05
C MET A 3 -10.41 2.58 1.38
N ILE A 4 -10.53 3.59 2.25
CA ILE A 4 -9.37 4.23 2.88
C ILE A 4 -8.97 3.40 4.10
N LEU A 5 -7.71 2.97 4.15
CA LEU A 5 -7.15 2.23 5.28
C LEU A 5 -6.61 3.24 6.30
N VAL A 6 -7.46 3.67 7.24
CA VAL A 6 -7.13 4.73 8.21
C VAL A 6 -6.00 4.33 9.18
N ASP A 7 -5.74 3.03 9.29
CA ASP A 7 -4.66 2.47 10.10
C ASP A 7 -3.35 2.29 9.30
N GLU A 8 -3.36 2.55 7.99
CA GLU A 8 -2.20 2.45 7.10
C GLU A 8 -1.81 3.86 6.62
N VAL A 9 -1.16 4.60 7.51
CA VAL A 9 -0.59 5.92 7.19
C VAL A 9 0.72 5.73 6.44
N LEU A 10 0.79 6.26 5.21
CA LEU A 10 1.97 6.25 4.37
C LEU A 10 2.90 7.44 4.65
N HIS A 11 2.34 8.61 4.99
CA HIS A 11 3.11 9.82 5.30
C HIS A 11 2.27 10.86 6.03
N THR A 12 2.93 11.74 6.78
CA THR A 12 2.34 12.93 7.38
C THR A 12 3.26 14.12 7.14
N VAL A 13 2.71 15.21 6.59
CA VAL A 13 3.43 16.47 6.37
C VAL A 13 2.52 17.65 6.70
N GLY A 14 2.90 18.41 7.73
CA GLY A 14 2.04 19.48 8.28
C GLY A 14 0.69 18.91 8.74
N ARG A 15 -0.40 19.33 8.08
CA ARG A 15 -1.77 18.85 8.35
C ARG A 15 -2.24 17.75 7.37
N SER A 16 -1.47 17.48 6.31
CA SER A 16 -1.80 16.47 5.32
C SER A 16 -1.32 15.10 5.78
N ILE A 17 -2.22 14.13 5.75
CA ILE A 17 -1.99 12.72 6.07
C ILE A 17 -2.34 11.90 4.84
N PHE A 18 -1.38 11.09 4.40
CA PHE A 18 -1.48 10.20 3.26
C PHE A 18 -1.84 8.81 3.79
N PHE A 19 -3.01 8.31 3.41
CA PHE A 19 -3.49 6.99 3.75
C PHE A 19 -3.38 6.07 2.56
N LYS A 20 -3.10 4.81 2.81
CA LYS A 20 -3.25 3.76 1.80
C LYS A 20 -4.73 3.53 1.52
N THR A 21 -5.10 3.31 0.27
CA THR A 21 -6.43 2.82 -0.11
C THR A 21 -6.34 1.42 -0.66
N TYR A 22 -7.46 0.69 -0.64
CA TYR A 22 -7.54 -0.68 -1.13
C TYR A 22 -8.82 -0.90 -1.92
N ASP A 23 -8.70 -1.38 -3.16
CA ASP A 23 -9.83 -1.87 -3.96
C ASP A 23 -10.01 -3.37 -3.73
N THR A 24 -11.02 -3.69 -2.93
CA THR A 24 -11.42 -5.06 -2.58
C THR A 24 -11.81 -5.96 -3.76
N VAL A 25 -12.09 -5.39 -4.93
CA VAL A 25 -12.46 -6.17 -6.13
C VAL A 25 -11.24 -6.48 -6.99
N LYS A 26 -10.34 -5.50 -7.15
CA LYS A 26 -9.15 -5.62 -7.99
C LYS A 26 -7.91 -6.12 -7.24
N ASP A 27 -7.97 -6.14 -5.90
CA ASP A 27 -6.83 -6.42 -5.02
C ASP A 27 -5.66 -5.44 -5.25
N LEU A 28 -5.99 -4.17 -5.50
CA LEU A 28 -5.02 -3.11 -5.76
C LEU A 28 -5.05 -2.04 -4.68
N TYR A 29 -3.92 -1.38 -4.51
CA TYR A 29 -3.72 -0.30 -3.56
C TYR A 29 -3.57 1.04 -4.28
N GLY A 30 -4.02 2.08 -3.60
CA GLY A 30 -3.89 3.47 -4.01
C GLY A 30 -3.56 4.36 -2.82
N MET A 31 -3.74 5.65 -2.97
CA MET A 31 -3.41 6.65 -1.95
C MET A 31 -4.49 7.71 -1.86
N HIS A 32 -4.83 8.10 -0.64
CA HIS A 32 -5.77 9.17 -0.35
C HIS A 32 -5.14 10.17 0.59
N ILE A 33 -5.35 11.46 0.37
CA ILE A 33 -4.89 12.54 1.25
C ILE A 33 -6.11 13.20 1.89
N ASN A 34 -6.10 13.36 3.21
CA ASN A 34 -7.19 14.04 3.93
C ASN A 34 -7.37 15.52 3.55
N MET A 35 -6.29 16.18 3.13
CA MET A 35 -6.22 17.61 2.84
C MET A 35 -5.42 17.83 1.56
N GLY A 36 -6.10 18.27 0.51
CA GLY A 36 -5.54 18.42 -0.83
C GLY A 36 -6.03 17.30 -1.73
N GLY A 37 -6.73 17.65 -2.81
CA GLY A 37 -7.42 16.71 -3.70
C GLY A 37 -6.53 15.80 -4.56
N THR A 38 -5.34 15.44 -4.10
CA THR A 38 -4.52 14.42 -4.75
C THR A 38 -4.91 13.07 -4.19
N SER A 39 -5.58 12.26 -5.00
CA SER A 39 -5.73 10.82 -4.78
C SER A 39 -5.00 10.08 -5.89
N LEU A 40 -4.34 9.00 -5.53
CA LEU A 40 -3.91 8.00 -6.52
C LEU A 40 -4.95 6.89 -6.48
N GLU A 41 -5.65 6.72 -7.60
CA GLU A 41 -6.58 5.61 -7.76
C GLU A 41 -5.85 4.27 -7.54
N PRO A 42 -6.53 3.25 -7.00
CA PRO A 42 -5.93 1.94 -6.82
C PRO A 42 -5.42 1.35 -8.13
N ALA A 43 -4.10 1.27 -8.26
CA ALA A 43 -3.40 0.81 -9.46
C ALA A 43 -2.16 -0.05 -9.16
N PHE A 44 -1.79 -0.18 -7.88
CA PHE A 44 -0.53 -0.75 -7.43
C PHE A 44 -0.74 -2.05 -6.66
N LEU A 45 0.17 -3.01 -6.78
CA LEU A 45 0.21 -4.20 -5.94
C LEU A 45 0.65 -3.88 -4.50
N HIS A 46 1.44 -2.82 -4.33
CA HIS A 46 1.81 -2.31 -3.01
C HIS A 46 2.26 -0.86 -3.08
N ILE A 47 2.14 -0.16 -1.93
CA ILE A 47 2.70 1.18 -1.71
C ILE A 47 3.37 1.16 -0.35
N PHE A 48 4.66 1.48 -0.34
CA PHE A 48 5.49 1.61 0.85
C PHE A 48 5.34 3.02 1.47
N PRO A 49 5.56 3.16 2.79
CA PRO A 49 5.60 4.46 3.44
C PRO A 49 6.61 5.40 2.78
N TYR A 50 6.33 6.71 2.83
CA TYR A 50 7.19 7.72 2.25
C TYR A 50 8.54 7.77 2.95
N GLN A 51 9.60 7.54 2.19
CA GLN A 51 10.97 7.58 2.65
C GLN A 51 11.85 8.20 1.57
N LYS A 52 12.93 8.89 1.97
CA LYS A 52 13.91 9.47 1.04
C LYS A 52 13.27 10.31 -0.09
N GLY A 53 12.19 11.03 0.21
CA GLY A 53 11.54 11.94 -0.75
C GLY A 53 10.53 11.29 -1.71
N LYS A 54 10.13 10.04 -1.50
CA LYS A 54 9.21 9.31 -2.40
C LYS A 54 8.41 8.23 -1.65
N PHE A 55 7.24 7.88 -2.19
CA PHE A 55 6.59 6.59 -1.92
C PHE A 55 7.15 5.58 -2.91
N VAL A 56 7.67 4.46 -2.45
CA VAL A 56 7.96 3.35 -3.37
C VAL A 56 6.67 2.59 -3.63
N VAL A 57 6.41 2.27 -4.89
CA VAL A 57 5.24 1.50 -5.33
C VAL A 57 5.67 0.29 -6.13
N VAL A 58 4.81 -0.72 -6.14
CA VAL A 58 4.91 -1.88 -7.03
C VAL A 58 3.72 -1.85 -7.96
N ASP A 59 3.94 -1.74 -9.26
CA ASP A 59 2.84 -1.77 -10.24
C ASP A 59 2.38 -3.20 -10.56
N GLN A 60 1.39 -3.31 -11.44
CA GLN A 60 0.82 -4.60 -11.87
C GLN A 60 1.78 -5.44 -12.74
N LEU A 61 2.87 -4.84 -13.23
CA LEU A 61 3.95 -5.54 -13.94
C LEU A 61 5.09 -5.92 -12.99
N GLU A 62 4.88 -5.79 -11.67
CA GLU A 62 5.85 -6.08 -10.62
C GLU A 62 7.11 -5.19 -10.70
N GLN A 63 6.97 -4.01 -11.33
CA GLN A 63 8.03 -3.00 -11.40
C GLN A 63 8.00 -2.10 -10.17
N TYR A 64 9.18 -1.79 -9.64
CA TYR A 64 9.37 -0.92 -8.50
C TYR A 64 9.77 0.48 -8.99
N TYR A 65 9.06 1.51 -8.54
CA TYR A 65 9.45 2.90 -8.77
C TYR A 65 8.98 3.82 -7.66
N GLY A 66 9.55 5.02 -7.60
CA GLY A 66 9.14 6.07 -6.68
C GLY A 66 7.99 6.90 -7.23
N ILE A 67 7.17 7.43 -6.35
CA ILE A 67 6.17 8.47 -6.63
C ILE A 67 6.38 9.60 -5.63
N ASP A 68 6.47 10.84 -6.10
CA ASP A 68 6.58 12.01 -5.22
C ASP A 68 5.23 12.41 -4.60
N LEU A 69 5.21 13.42 -3.73
CA LEU A 69 3.97 13.92 -3.10
C LEU A 69 2.94 14.47 -4.10
N LYS A 70 3.35 14.73 -5.35
CA LYS A 70 2.50 15.22 -6.44
C LYS A 70 2.00 14.10 -7.36
N GLY A 71 2.32 12.84 -7.07
CA GLY A 71 1.92 11.72 -7.91
C GLY A 71 2.82 11.50 -9.13
N ARG A 72 3.98 12.18 -9.21
CA ARG A 72 4.89 12.03 -10.36
C ARG A 72 5.84 10.86 -10.14
N ARG A 73 6.03 10.06 -11.19
CA ARG A 73 6.99 8.95 -11.19
C ARG A 73 8.42 9.48 -11.02
N VAL A 74 9.19 8.78 -10.19
CA VAL A 74 10.60 8.98 -9.91
C VAL A 74 11.28 7.62 -10.11
N GLU A 75 12.31 7.57 -10.95
CA GLU A 75 13.07 6.33 -11.13
C GLU A 75 13.88 5.99 -9.87
N LEU A 76 14.00 4.70 -9.61
CA LEU A 76 14.86 4.18 -8.55
C LEU A 76 16.20 3.80 -9.16
N PRO A 77 17.33 4.19 -8.55
CA PRO A 77 18.62 3.56 -8.84
C PRO A 77 18.52 2.05 -8.60
N THR A 78 19.24 1.26 -9.39
CA THR A 78 19.21 -0.22 -9.34
C THR A 78 19.39 -0.77 -7.92
N GLU A 79 20.36 -0.24 -7.17
CA GLU A 79 20.64 -0.67 -5.79
C GLU A 79 19.45 -0.40 -4.84
N GLU A 80 18.76 0.73 -5.02
CA GLU A 80 17.57 1.05 -4.23
C GLU A 80 16.41 0.12 -4.61
N GLU A 81 16.24 -0.15 -5.91
CA GLU A 81 15.22 -1.08 -6.40
C GLU A 81 15.41 -2.50 -5.82
N GLU A 82 16.63 -3.02 -5.86
CA GLU A 82 16.99 -4.33 -5.29
C GLU A 82 16.73 -4.38 -3.79
N ALA A 83 17.07 -3.33 -3.06
CA ALA A 83 16.79 -3.24 -1.63
C ALA A 83 15.28 -3.35 -1.36
N TRP A 84 14.43 -2.67 -2.12
CA TRP A 84 12.97 -2.75 -1.97
C TRP A 84 12.39 -4.08 -2.41
N ARG A 85 12.94 -4.72 -3.44
CA ARG A 85 12.57 -6.08 -3.87
C ARG A 85 12.82 -7.12 -2.76
N SER A 86 13.82 -6.90 -1.91
CA SER A 86 14.12 -7.77 -0.77
C SER A 86 13.14 -7.64 0.41
N VAL A 87 12.31 -6.58 0.44
CA VAL A 87 11.40 -6.32 1.55
C VAL A 87 10.19 -7.25 1.49
N ILE A 88 9.97 -8.01 2.55
CA ILE A 88 8.83 -8.91 2.67
C ILE A 88 7.54 -8.10 2.90
N ILE A 89 6.67 -8.08 1.89
CA ILE A 89 5.33 -7.51 1.96
C ILE A 89 4.39 -8.55 2.59
N LYS A 90 3.87 -8.31 3.78
CA LYS A 90 3.01 -9.29 4.49
C LYS A 90 1.52 -9.00 4.31
N SER A 91 1.07 -7.87 4.80
CA SER A 91 -0.36 -7.51 4.86
C SER A 91 -0.51 -6.02 5.14
N SER A 92 -1.68 -5.47 4.83
CA SER A 92 -2.09 -4.16 5.33
C SER A 92 -3.08 -4.30 6.48
N VAL A 93 -3.06 -3.37 7.43
CA VAL A 93 -4.01 -3.34 8.55
C VAL A 93 -5.40 -2.95 8.06
N CYS A 94 -6.42 -3.73 8.46
CA CYS A 94 -7.81 -3.40 8.18
C CYS A 94 -8.38 -2.51 9.29
N ASN A 95 -9.19 -1.52 8.91
CA ASN A 95 -9.83 -0.60 9.86
C ASN A 95 -10.66 -1.30 10.95
N CYS A 96 -11.18 -2.51 10.68
CA CYS A 96 -11.96 -3.25 11.68
C CYS A 96 -11.13 -3.70 12.89
N ARG A 97 -9.79 -3.63 12.80
CA ARG A 97 -8.89 -3.96 13.90
C ARG A 97 -9.12 -3.05 15.10
N ARG A 98 -9.46 -1.78 14.88
CA ARG A 98 -9.74 -0.80 15.94
C ARG A 98 -11.16 -0.83 16.48
N THR A 99 -12.14 -1.22 15.66
CA THR A 99 -13.56 -1.08 16.00
C THR A 99 -14.15 -2.29 16.73
N ASN A 100 -13.35 -3.34 17.01
CA ASN A 100 -13.80 -4.62 17.60
C ASN A 100 -14.96 -5.32 16.86
N THR A 101 -15.35 -4.84 15.67
CA THR A 101 -16.32 -5.46 14.77
C THR A 101 -15.65 -6.52 13.89
N GLN A 102 -14.83 -7.37 14.51
CA GLN A 102 -14.04 -8.37 13.81
C GLN A 102 -14.94 -9.47 13.23
N ALA A 103 -16.03 -9.86 13.89
CA ALA A 103 -16.94 -10.84 13.34
C ALA A 103 -17.62 -10.31 12.05
N GLY A 104 -17.31 -10.91 10.90
CA GLY A 104 -17.98 -10.62 9.63
C GLY A 104 -17.50 -9.36 8.90
N CYS A 105 -16.29 -8.86 9.17
CA CYS A 105 -15.75 -7.76 8.36
C CYS A 105 -15.62 -8.19 6.89
N ARG A 106 -16.46 -7.62 6.02
CA ARG A 106 -16.52 -7.94 4.58
C ARG A 106 -15.22 -7.68 3.80
N TYR A 107 -14.21 -7.05 4.42
CA TYR A 107 -12.94 -6.69 3.79
C TYR A 107 -11.80 -7.65 4.10
N CYS A 108 -11.72 -8.11 5.35
CA CYS A 108 -10.64 -8.99 5.81
C CYS A 108 -11.17 -10.33 6.35
N GLY A 109 -12.47 -10.61 6.19
CA GLY A 109 -13.11 -11.78 6.81
C GLY A 109 -13.01 -11.81 8.33
N GLY A 110 -12.78 -10.66 8.96
CA GLY A 110 -12.56 -10.54 10.40
C GLY A 110 -11.14 -10.74 10.91
N GLN A 111 -10.16 -10.91 10.03
CA GLN A 111 -8.76 -11.13 10.43
C GLN A 111 -8.08 -9.86 10.98
N GLY A 112 -8.66 -8.67 10.78
CA GLY A 112 -8.03 -7.39 11.14
C GLY A 112 -6.84 -7.02 10.24
N SER A 113 -6.52 -7.85 9.25
CA SER A 113 -5.48 -7.64 8.24
C SER A 113 -5.98 -8.05 6.86
N ILE A 114 -5.59 -7.28 5.85
CA ILE A 114 -5.83 -7.54 4.44
C ILE A 114 -4.55 -8.19 3.91
N ARG A 115 -4.67 -9.44 3.47
CA ARG A 115 -3.56 -10.16 2.83
C ARG A 115 -3.17 -9.45 1.54
N ASN A 116 -1.87 -9.30 1.31
CA ASN A 116 -1.35 -8.77 0.06
C ASN A 116 -0.96 -9.96 -0.82
N SER A 117 -1.72 -10.22 -1.89
CA SER A 117 -1.52 -11.41 -2.73
C SER A 117 -0.15 -11.42 -3.40
N PHE A 118 0.36 -10.25 -3.80
CA PHE A 118 1.71 -10.10 -4.34
C PHE A 118 2.79 -10.47 -3.31
N GLY A 119 2.65 -10.02 -2.07
CA GLY A 119 3.52 -10.39 -0.96
C GLY A 119 3.54 -11.90 -0.67
N ILE A 120 2.38 -12.56 -0.74
CA ILE A 120 2.28 -14.02 -0.58
C ILE A 120 2.98 -14.75 -1.74
N LYS A 121 2.83 -14.27 -2.97
CA LYS A 121 3.54 -14.79 -4.15
C LYS A 121 5.06 -14.71 -3.95
N LEU A 122 5.56 -13.55 -3.52
CA LEU A 122 7.00 -13.33 -3.24
C LEU A 122 7.53 -14.31 -2.18
N ILE A 123 6.81 -14.48 -1.06
CA ILE A 123 7.22 -15.43 -0.01
C ILE A 123 7.24 -16.86 -0.54
N SER A 124 6.25 -17.25 -1.35
CA SER A 124 6.17 -18.59 -1.92
C SER A 124 7.35 -18.88 -2.85
N SER A 125 7.80 -17.90 -3.64
CA SER A 125 8.97 -18.04 -4.53
C SER A 125 10.31 -18.10 -3.80
N LEU A 126 10.38 -17.73 -2.51
CA LEU A 126 11.61 -17.83 -1.71
C LEU A 126 11.76 -19.19 -1.00
N LEU A 127 10.71 -20.01 -0.98
CA LEU A 127 10.66 -21.29 -0.28
C LEU A 127 10.88 -22.50 -1.21
N TYR A 128 11.15 -22.25 -2.50
CA TYR A 128 11.49 -23.24 -3.53
C TYR A 128 12.80 -22.83 -4.21
#